data_AF-A0A1E7HE24-F1
#
_entry.id   AF-A0A1E7HE24-F1
#
_cell.length_a   1.000
_cell.length_b   1.000
_cell.length_c   1.000
_cell.angle_alpha   90.00
_cell.angle_beta   90.00
_cell.angle_gamma   90.00
#
_symmetry.space_group_name_H-M   'P 1'
#
loop_
_entity.id
_entity.type
_entity.pdbx_description
1 polymer ?
#
loop_
_entity_poly.entity_id
_entity_poly.type
_entity_poly.pdbx_seq_one_letter_code
_entity_poly.pdbx_strand_id
1 'polypeptide(L)'
;MVVVAAVVAMLIFAAGTQGWFLTKNRWWETFALIFIAFTLFRPGFVWDKFFPPLAEKSATELIQVLEGIDPGTQLRLKIKGEKLNGDEFEKVVMLPVGDEATGKERLSSMGIETRDEEGKVIVDMVAFASPAEKAQIDFDQEIVSIQMETDRPPKQIMFFPALVFLVLIWKLQKGRIRKDEELATA
;
A
#
# COMPACT_ATOMS: atom_id res chain seq x y z
N MET A 1 -9.59 6.05 -18.33
CA MET A 1 -10.56 5.54 -17.34
C MET A 1 -10.61 6.36 -16.05
N VAL A 2 -9.49 6.81 -15.48
CA VAL A 2 -9.46 7.54 -14.18
C VAL A 2 -10.34 8.79 -14.18
N VAL A 3 -10.33 9.59 -15.25
CA VAL A 3 -11.15 10.82 -15.35
C VAL A 3 -12.64 10.50 -15.32
N VAL A 4 -13.10 9.51 -16.08
CA VAL A 4 -14.51 9.10 -16.11
C VAL A 4 -14.96 8.60 -14.73
N ALA A 5 -14.13 7.77 -14.07
CA ALA A 5 -14.41 7.31 -12.72
C ALA A 5 -14.50 8.45 -11.70
N ALA A 6 -13.62 9.45 -11.81
CA ALA A 6 -13.65 10.64 -10.95
C ALA A 6 -14.90 11.49 -11.16
N VAL A 7 -15.32 11.72 -12.42
CA VAL A 7 -16.56 12.45 -12.73
C VAL A 7 -17.78 11.72 -12.17
N VAL A 8 -17.86 10.40 -12.39
CA VAL A 8 -18.95 9.58 -11.83
C VAL A 8 -18.95 9.63 -10.30
N ALA A 9 -17.78 9.54 -9.66
CA ALA A 9 -17.66 9.66 -8.21
C ALA A 9 -18.14 11.02 -7.68
N MET A 10 -17.83 12.12 -8.38
CA MET A 10 -18.30 13.46 -8.02
C MET A 10 -19.82 13.57 -8.11
N LEU A 11 -20.43 13.02 -9.17
CA LEU A 11 -21.89 13.02 -9.34
C LEU A 11 -22.59 12.19 -8.24
N ILE A 12 -22.04 11.01 -7.91
CA ILE A 12 -22.58 10.16 -6.84
C ILE A 12 -22.44 10.86 -5.48
N PHE A 13 -21.30 11.51 -5.24
CA PHE A 13 -21.08 12.27 -4.01
C PHE A 13 -22.08 13.42 -3.87
N ALA A 14 -22.29 14.19 -4.94
CA ALA A 14 -23.29 15.26 -4.98
C ALA A 14 -24.71 14.71 -4.73
N ALA A 15 -25.06 13.59 -5.36
CA ALA A 15 -26.36 12.95 -5.15
C ALA A 15 -26.55 12.44 -3.70
N GLY A 16 -25.48 11.94 -3.09
CA GLY A 16 -25.47 11.53 -1.68
C GLY A 16 -25.68 12.73 -0.75
N THR A 17 -24.90 13.80 -0.93
CA THR A 17 -24.96 15.01 -0.06
C THR A 17 -26.24 15.81 -0.25
N GLN A 18 -26.78 15.89 -1.47
CA GLN A 18 -28.07 16.53 -1.76
C GLN A 18 -29.27 15.67 -1.33
N GLY A 19 -29.05 14.40 -0.96
CA GLY A 19 -30.12 13.48 -0.55
C GLY A 19 -31.06 13.12 -1.69
N TRP A 20 -30.63 13.27 -2.95
CA TRP A 20 -31.43 13.02 -4.13
C TRP A 20 -30.56 12.46 -5.26
N PHE A 21 -30.92 11.28 -5.77
CA PHE A 21 -30.23 10.65 -6.90
C PHE A 21 -31.13 10.48 -8.12
N LEU A 22 -32.07 9.53 -8.09
CA LEU A 22 -33.22 9.47 -9.01
C LEU A 22 -34.52 9.83 -8.28
N THR A 23 -34.59 9.48 -7.00
CA THR A 23 -35.65 9.90 -6.07
C THR A 23 -35.02 10.45 -4.81
N LYS A 24 -35.86 10.95 -3.89
CA LYS A 24 -35.42 11.23 -2.52
C LYS A 24 -34.74 10.00 -1.92
N ASN A 25 -33.52 10.17 -1.43
CA ASN A 25 -32.73 9.11 -0.83
C ASN A 25 -33.27 8.81 0.57
N ARG A 26 -33.29 7.52 0.93
CA ARG A 26 -33.38 7.13 2.36
C ARG A 26 -32.03 7.38 3.03
N TRP A 27 -32.01 7.53 4.36
CA TRP A 27 -30.76 7.78 5.09
C TRP A 27 -29.68 6.73 4.79
N TRP A 28 -30.04 5.45 4.74
CA TRP A 28 -29.10 4.37 4.38
C TRP A 28 -28.61 4.44 2.92
N GLU A 29 -29.42 4.97 1.99
CA GLU A 29 -29.00 5.16 0.59
C GLU A 29 -28.01 6.32 0.47
N THR A 30 -28.22 7.41 1.22
CA THR A 30 -27.24 8.51 1.32
C THR A 30 -25.90 7.99 1.82
N PHE A 31 -25.88 7.21 2.90
CA PHE A 31 -24.64 6.60 3.39
C PHE A 31 -23.99 5.68 2.35
N ALA A 32 -24.79 4.85 1.68
CA ALA A 32 -24.28 3.93 0.66
C ALA A 32 -23.70 4.70 -0.55
N LEU A 33 -24.35 5.75 -1.04
CA LEU A 33 -23.84 6.60 -2.12
C LEU A 33 -22.54 7.29 -1.73
N ILE A 34 -22.45 7.84 -0.52
CA ILE A 34 -21.21 8.46 -0.01
C ILE A 34 -20.10 7.42 0.10
N PHE A 35 -20.39 6.21 0.59
CA PHE A 35 -19.41 5.13 0.69
C PHE A 35 -18.92 4.65 -0.69
N ILE A 36 -19.81 4.56 -1.68
CA ILE A 36 -19.46 4.25 -3.07
C ILE A 36 -18.55 5.35 -3.65
N ALA A 37 -18.92 6.62 -3.49
CA ALA A 37 -18.10 7.74 -3.96
C ALA A 37 -16.71 7.74 -3.30
N PHE A 38 -16.63 7.50 -1.99
CA PHE A 38 -15.36 7.36 -1.26
C PHE A 38 -14.49 6.21 -1.84
N THR A 39 -15.10 5.07 -2.11
CA THR A 39 -14.41 3.91 -2.69
C THR A 39 -13.89 4.20 -4.10
N LEU A 40 -14.66 4.95 -4.92
CA LEU A 40 -14.22 5.37 -6.25
C LEU A 40 -13.09 6.41 -6.21
N PHE A 41 -13.12 7.35 -5.27
CA PHE A 41 -12.05 8.34 -5.10
C PHE A 41 -10.77 7.73 -4.53
N ARG A 42 -10.90 6.80 -3.58
CA ARG A 42 -9.76 6.19 -2.88
C ARG A 42 -9.89 4.67 -2.82
N PRO A 43 -9.77 3.97 -3.95
CA PRO A 43 -9.84 2.50 -3.97
C PRO A 43 -8.70 1.88 -3.14
N GLY A 44 -7.56 2.56 -3.05
CA GLY A 44 -6.41 2.16 -2.23
C GLY A 44 -6.75 2.00 -0.75
N PHE A 45 -7.68 2.76 -0.19
CA PHE A 45 -7.99 2.66 1.24
C PHE A 45 -8.48 1.26 1.65
N VAL A 46 -9.33 0.65 0.81
CA VAL A 46 -9.81 -0.72 1.03
C VAL A 46 -8.78 -1.73 0.50
N TRP A 47 -8.22 -1.46 -0.68
CA TRP A 47 -7.29 -2.38 -1.33
C TRP A 47 -6.02 -2.62 -0.54
N ASP A 48 -5.42 -1.56 0.02
CA ASP A 48 -4.17 -1.62 0.78
C ASP A 48 -4.33 -2.40 2.11
N LYS A 49 -5.58 -2.60 2.59
CA LYS A 49 -5.86 -3.45 3.76
C LYS A 49 -5.84 -4.94 3.44
N PHE A 50 -6.20 -5.33 2.21
CA PHE A 50 -6.17 -6.71 1.76
C PHE A 50 -4.85 -7.07 1.08
N PHE A 51 -4.27 -6.12 0.35
CA PHE A 51 -3.02 -6.25 -0.39
C PHE A 51 -2.08 -5.11 0.03
N PRO A 52 -1.37 -5.27 1.17
CA PRO A 52 -0.46 -4.24 1.65
C PRO A 52 0.61 -3.92 0.60
N PRO A 53 0.94 -2.63 0.40
CA PRO A 53 1.88 -2.22 -0.64
C PRO A 53 3.31 -2.72 -0.37
N LEU A 54 3.64 -2.96 0.89
CA LEU A 54 4.94 -3.45 1.33
C LEU A 54 4.73 -4.73 2.14
N ALA A 55 5.45 -5.78 1.76
CA ALA A 55 5.60 -6.99 2.57
C ALA A 55 6.87 -6.85 3.41
N GLU A 56 6.76 -7.04 4.73
CA GLU A 56 7.93 -7.15 5.61
C GLU A 56 8.40 -8.60 5.63
N LYS A 57 9.64 -8.83 5.22
CA LYS A 57 10.34 -10.11 5.33
C LYS A 57 11.36 -10.06 6.47
N SER A 58 11.66 -11.23 7.03
CA SER A 58 12.70 -11.37 8.06
C SER A 58 14.06 -10.96 7.52
N ALA A 59 14.86 -10.30 8.35
CA ALA A 59 16.24 -9.97 8.02
C ALA A 59 17.11 -11.20 7.74
N THR A 60 16.78 -12.37 8.31
CA THR A 60 17.50 -13.63 8.03
C THR A 60 17.41 -14.06 6.57
N GLU A 61 16.36 -13.63 5.85
CA GLU A 61 16.19 -13.90 4.42
C GLU A 61 16.93 -12.88 3.53
N LEU A 62 17.69 -11.94 4.09
CA LEU A 62 18.32 -10.83 3.34
C LEU A 62 19.10 -11.27 2.12
N ILE A 63 19.97 -12.26 2.29
CA ILE A 63 20.82 -12.78 1.21
C ILE A 63 19.94 -13.42 0.12
N GLN A 64 18.95 -14.23 0.50
CA GLN A 64 18.05 -14.90 -0.46
C GLN A 64 17.17 -13.90 -1.21
N VAL A 65 16.68 -12.87 -0.50
CA VAL A 65 15.90 -11.78 -1.09
C VAL A 65 16.73 -11.00 -2.10
N LEU A 66 18.00 -10.71 -1.78
CA LEU A 66 18.90 -10.01 -2.68
C LEU A 66 19.21 -10.80 -3.96
N GLU A 67 19.20 -12.13 -3.93
CA GLU A 67 19.36 -12.97 -5.13
C GLU A 67 18.19 -12.86 -6.11
N GLY A 68 16.97 -12.67 -5.60
CA GLY A 68 15.75 -12.63 -6.41
C GLY A 68 15.34 -11.23 -6.90
N ILE A 69 16.02 -10.17 -6.48
CA ILE A 69 15.70 -8.79 -6.84
C ILE A 69 16.45 -8.37 -8.10
N ASP A 70 15.78 -7.62 -8.98
CA ASP A 70 16.41 -7.04 -10.16
C ASP A 70 17.45 -5.97 -9.79
N PRO A 71 18.65 -5.98 -10.42
CA PRO A 71 19.67 -4.95 -10.23
C PRO A 71 19.13 -3.53 -10.43
N GLY A 72 19.60 -2.58 -9.62
CA GLY A 72 19.18 -1.18 -9.66
C GLY A 72 17.87 -0.88 -8.90
N THR A 73 17.18 -1.90 -8.39
CA THR A 73 16.03 -1.71 -7.50
C THR A 73 16.49 -1.10 -6.16
N GLN A 74 15.66 -0.23 -5.58
CA GLN A 74 15.91 0.36 -4.25
C GLN A 74 15.36 -0.58 -3.17
N LEU A 75 16.24 -1.29 -2.48
CA LEU A 75 15.90 -2.14 -1.35
C LEU A 75 15.62 -1.28 -0.11
N ARG A 76 14.48 -1.51 0.55
CA ARG A 76 14.15 -0.84 1.81
C ARG A 76 14.51 -1.73 2.99
N LEU A 77 15.40 -1.25 3.85
CA LEU A 77 15.80 -1.92 5.08
C LEU A 77 15.32 -1.14 6.28
N LYS A 78 14.64 -1.81 7.21
CA LYS A 78 14.33 -1.28 8.53
C LYS A 78 15.47 -1.64 9.47
N ILE A 79 16.12 -0.63 10.00
CA ILE A 79 17.30 -0.74 10.85
C ILE A 79 16.95 -0.19 12.23
N LYS A 80 17.33 -0.93 13.26
CA LYS A 80 17.26 -0.52 14.66
C LYS A 80 18.68 -0.27 15.16
N GLY A 81 18.89 0.85 15.84
CA GLY A 81 20.17 1.20 16.44
C GLY A 81 19.98 1.91 17.78
N GLU A 82 21.09 2.21 18.43
CA GLU A 82 21.12 2.94 19.69
C GLU A 82 21.83 4.29 19.49
N LYS A 83 21.30 5.34 20.10
CA LYS A 83 21.95 6.65 20.12
C LYS A 83 22.99 6.71 21.23
N LEU A 84 23.89 7.69 21.16
CA LEU A 84 24.90 7.96 22.18
C LEU A 84 24.35 8.15 23.60
N ASN A 85 23.07 8.48 23.75
CA ASN A 85 22.39 8.67 25.02
C ASN A 85 21.66 7.41 25.53
N GLY A 86 21.76 6.28 24.82
CA GLY A 86 21.11 5.02 25.16
C GLY A 86 19.68 4.85 24.62
N ASP A 87 19.16 5.84 23.88
CA ASP A 87 17.83 5.73 23.28
C ASP A 87 17.87 4.86 22.02
N GLU A 88 17.02 3.84 21.97
CA GLU A 88 16.79 3.06 20.75
C GLU A 88 16.09 3.91 19.69
N PHE A 89 16.46 3.73 18.43
CA PHE A 89 15.75 4.30 17.29
C PHE A 89 15.57 3.28 16.18
N GLU A 90 14.48 3.43 15.44
CA GLU A 90 14.25 2.69 14.20
C GLU A 90 14.24 3.67 13.03
N LYS A 91 14.90 3.29 11.93
CA LYS A 91 14.88 4.02 10.67
C LYS A 91 14.69 3.09 9.49
N VAL A 92 14.10 3.62 8.42
CA VAL A 92 14.02 2.92 7.15
C VAL A 92 14.96 3.61 6.17
N VAL A 93 15.85 2.83 5.57
CA VAL A 93 16.82 3.30 4.57
C VAL A 93 16.58 2.60 3.24
N MET A 94 16.93 3.29 2.15
CA MET A 94 16.86 2.75 0.80
C MET A 94 18.27 2.60 0.24
N LEU A 95 18.60 1.40 -0.21
CA LEU A 95 19.89 1.08 -0.80
C LEU A 95 19.71 0.54 -2.22
N PRO A 96 20.49 1.02 -3.20
CA PRO A 96 20.48 0.46 -4.54
C PRO A 96 21.09 -0.93 -4.52
N VAL A 97 20.39 -1.92 -5.06
CA VAL A 97 20.92 -3.27 -5.25
C VAL A 97 21.87 -3.28 -6.45
N GLY A 98 23.09 -3.79 -6.26
CA GLY A 98 24.07 -3.94 -7.33
C GLY A 98 23.77 -5.11 -8.27
N ASP A 99 24.58 -5.25 -9.33
CA ASP A 99 24.44 -6.27 -10.39
C ASP A 99 25.37 -7.49 -10.16
N GLU A 100 25.72 -7.75 -8.90
CA GLU A 100 26.62 -8.86 -8.58
C GLU A 100 25.90 -10.22 -8.70
N ALA A 101 26.68 -11.30 -8.80
CA ALA A 101 26.17 -12.63 -9.11
C ALA A 101 25.45 -13.30 -7.94
N THR A 102 25.81 -12.97 -6.69
CA THR A 102 25.25 -13.58 -5.49
C THR A 102 24.66 -12.54 -4.53
N GLY A 103 23.69 -12.93 -3.72
CA GLY A 103 23.07 -12.03 -2.73
C GLY A 103 24.06 -11.49 -1.70
N LYS A 104 25.09 -12.29 -1.37
CA LYS A 104 26.17 -11.86 -0.47
C LYS A 104 27.06 -10.80 -1.12
N GLU A 105 27.45 -10.98 -2.37
CA GLU A 105 28.23 -9.97 -3.11
C GLU A 105 27.42 -8.68 -3.31
N ARG A 106 26.11 -8.80 -3.56
CA ARG A 106 25.19 -7.64 -3.61
C ARG A 106 25.09 -6.91 -2.28
N LEU A 107 25.12 -7.63 -1.16
CA LEU A 107 25.14 -7.01 0.17
C LEU A 107 26.46 -6.27 0.41
N SER A 108 27.58 -6.90 0.05
CA SER A 108 28.90 -6.29 0.13
C SER A 108 29.08 -5.09 -0.82
N SER A 109 28.44 -5.08 -2.00
CA SER A 109 28.50 -3.96 -2.94
C SER A 109 27.73 -2.72 -2.44
N MET A 110 26.66 -2.94 -1.67
CA MET A 110 26.00 -1.89 -0.89
C MET A 110 26.88 -1.37 0.26
N GLY A 111 27.98 -2.08 0.56
CA GLY A 111 28.93 -1.76 1.61
C GLY A 111 28.50 -2.21 2.99
N ILE A 112 27.70 -3.29 3.09
CA ILE A 112 27.27 -3.86 4.35
C ILE A 112 27.88 -5.25 4.48
N GLU A 113 28.51 -5.51 5.62
CA GLU A 113 28.78 -6.87 6.08
C GLU A 113 27.90 -7.14 7.30
N THR A 114 27.31 -8.34 7.34
CA THR A 114 26.39 -8.74 8.41
C THR A 114 26.90 -9.95 9.14
N ARG A 115 26.70 -9.98 10.45
CA ARG A 115 26.86 -11.16 11.30
C ARG A 115 25.50 -11.60 11.84
N ASP A 116 25.36 -12.90 12.08
CA ASP A 116 24.18 -13.47 12.74
C ASP A 116 24.50 -13.66 14.22
N GLU A 117 23.71 -13.04 15.09
CA GLU A 117 23.85 -13.11 16.54
C GLU A 117 22.49 -13.46 17.15
N GLU A 118 22.38 -14.68 17.70
CA GLU A 118 21.14 -15.21 18.30
C GLU A 118 19.90 -15.14 17.38
N GLY A 119 20.08 -15.24 16.05
CA GLY A 119 18.99 -15.17 15.07
C GLY A 119 18.64 -13.74 14.64
N LYS A 120 19.42 -12.75 15.08
CA LYS A 120 19.36 -11.36 14.62
C LYS A 120 20.47 -11.10 13.62
N VAL A 121 20.15 -10.33 12.58
CA VAL A 121 21.14 -9.90 11.59
C VAL A 121 21.67 -8.54 12.00
N ILE A 122 22.93 -8.48 12.42
CA ILE A 122 23.60 -7.26 12.89
C ILE A 122 24.61 -6.82 11.83
N VAL A 123 24.70 -5.51 11.62
CA VAL A 123 25.72 -4.89 10.76
C VAL A 123 27.06 -4.99 11.47
N ASP A 124 27.97 -5.76 10.88
CA ASP A 124 29.32 -5.98 11.41
C ASP A 124 30.28 -4.87 10.96
N MET A 125 30.23 -4.54 9.67
CA MET A 125 31.08 -3.51 9.09
C MET A 125 30.33 -2.77 7.99
N VAL A 126 30.60 -1.46 7.89
CA VAL A 126 30.15 -0.61 6.79
C VAL A 126 31.36 -0.15 6.00
N ALA A 127 31.36 -0.41 4.69
CA ALA A 127 32.46 -0.01 3.82
C ALA A 127 32.48 1.52 3.62
N PHE A 128 33.69 2.10 3.59
CA PHE A 128 33.87 3.53 3.38
C PHE A 128 33.41 3.98 1.97
N ALA A 129 32.83 5.17 1.88
CA ALA A 129 32.22 5.79 0.71
C ALA A 129 31.08 4.98 0.06
N SER A 130 30.53 3.99 0.78
CA SER A 130 29.49 3.09 0.28
C SER A 130 28.08 3.71 0.28
N PRO A 131 27.11 3.12 -0.45
CA PRO A 131 25.71 3.48 -0.33
C PRO A 131 25.18 3.36 1.11
N ALA A 132 25.62 2.35 1.86
CA ALA A 132 25.26 2.15 3.26
C ALA A 132 25.75 3.27 4.17
N GLU A 133 27.00 3.69 4.04
CA GLU A 133 27.55 4.82 4.80
C GLU A 133 26.81 6.13 4.46
N LYS A 134 26.50 6.35 3.18
CA LYS A 134 25.70 7.52 2.74
C LYS A 134 24.27 7.50 3.28
N ALA A 135 23.71 6.31 3.53
CA ALA A 135 22.44 6.10 4.22
C ALA A 135 22.57 6.16 5.77
N GLN A 136 23.75 6.56 6.26
CA GLN A 136 24.11 6.71 7.68
C GLN A 136 23.96 5.41 8.47
N ILE A 137 24.09 4.25 7.81
CA ILE A 137 24.15 2.96 8.48
C ILE A 137 25.48 2.89 9.22
N ASP A 138 25.45 2.37 10.44
CA ASP A 138 26.62 2.27 11.30
C ASP A 138 26.82 0.83 11.77
N PHE A 139 28.01 0.54 12.31
CA PHE A 139 28.30 -0.75 12.94
C PHE A 139 27.40 -0.99 14.16
N ASP A 140 27.19 -2.26 14.49
CA ASP A 140 26.35 -2.72 15.61
C ASP A 140 24.85 -2.33 15.51
N GLN A 141 24.38 -1.91 14.33
CA GLN A 141 22.95 -1.73 14.08
C GLN A 141 22.28 -3.06 13.69
N GLU A 142 21.07 -3.30 14.19
CA GLU A 142 20.27 -4.48 13.88
C GLU A 142 19.42 -4.24 12.63
N ILE A 143 19.49 -5.14 11.65
CA ILE A 143 18.55 -5.17 10.53
C ILE A 143 17.31 -5.92 11.01
N VAL A 144 16.21 -5.21 11.17
CA VAL A 144 14.96 -5.76 11.74
C VAL A 144 14.13 -6.44 10.65
N SER A 145 13.88 -5.74 9.54
CA SER A 145 13.06 -6.27 8.46
C SER A 145 13.42 -5.68 7.11
N ILE A 146 13.07 -6.42 6.08
CA ILE A 146 13.25 -6.04 4.68
C ILE A 146 11.86 -5.72 4.13
N GLN A 147 11.68 -4.52 3.60
CA GLN A 147 10.43 -4.10 2.99
C GLN A 147 10.53 -4.29 1.48
N MET A 148 9.75 -5.21 0.94
CA MET A 148 9.66 -5.43 -0.50
C MET A 148 8.32 -4.96 -1.03
N GLU A 149 8.30 -4.50 -2.28
CA GLU A 149 7.04 -4.26 -2.98
C GLU A 149 6.36 -5.61 -3.22
N THR A 150 5.11 -5.71 -2.78
CA THR A 150 4.31 -6.92 -2.98
C THR A 150 3.79 -6.95 -4.41
N ASP A 151 3.85 -8.12 -5.08
CA ASP A 151 3.10 -8.33 -6.31
C ASP A 151 1.60 -8.25 -6.01
N ARG A 152 0.98 -7.13 -6.42
CA ARG A 152 -0.42 -6.83 -6.10
C ARG A 152 -1.22 -6.70 -7.38
N PRO A 153 -2.41 -7.33 -7.45
CA PRO A 153 -3.31 -7.07 -8.55
C PRO A 153 -3.67 -5.57 -8.61
N PRO A 154 -4.01 -5.06 -9.80
CA PRO A 154 -4.27 -3.64 -9.98
C PRO A 154 -5.44 -3.19 -9.11
N LYS A 155 -5.22 -2.12 -8.33
CA LYS A 155 -6.23 -1.46 -7.46
C LYS A 155 -7.54 -1.08 -8.16
N GLN A 156 -7.54 -1.07 -9.50
CA GLN A 156 -8.71 -0.81 -10.35
C GLN A 156 -9.80 -1.88 -10.22
N ILE A 157 -9.47 -3.07 -9.70
CA ILE A 157 -10.45 -4.12 -9.40
C ILE A 157 -11.53 -3.61 -8.44
N MET A 158 -11.20 -2.67 -7.55
CA MET A 158 -12.16 -2.05 -6.63
C MET A 158 -13.23 -1.19 -7.32
N PHE A 159 -13.08 -0.83 -8.60
CA PHE A 159 -14.13 -0.14 -9.35
C PHE A 159 -15.33 -1.04 -9.62
N PHE A 160 -15.12 -2.34 -9.83
CA PHE A 160 -16.20 -3.30 -10.08
C PHE A 160 -17.21 -3.40 -8.93
N PRO A 161 -16.80 -3.66 -7.67
CA PRO A 161 -17.75 -3.73 -6.57
C PRO A 161 -18.48 -2.38 -6.37
N ALA A 162 -17.77 -1.25 -6.48
CA ALA A 162 -18.38 0.07 -6.38
C ALA A 162 -19.48 0.30 -7.43
N LEU A 163 -19.24 -0.08 -8.69
CA LEU A 163 -20.23 0.02 -9.77
C LEU A 163 -21.41 -0.94 -9.56
N VAL A 164 -21.16 -2.16 -9.07
CA VAL A 164 -22.24 -3.12 -8.76
C VAL A 164 -23.16 -2.56 -7.67
N PHE A 165 -22.60 -1.98 -6.61
CA PHE A 165 -23.38 -1.32 -5.56
C PHE A 165 -24.17 -0.13 -6.09
N LEU A 166 -23.59 0.68 -6.97
CA LEU A 166 -24.30 1.79 -7.60
C LEU A 166 -25.51 1.30 -8.42
N VAL A 167 -25.33 0.27 -9.25
CA VAL A 167 -26.41 -0.34 -10.04
C VAL A 167 -27.50 -0.92 -9.13
N LEU A 168 -27.13 -1.48 -7.98
CA LEU A 168 -28.10 -1.98 -7.00
C LEU A 168 -28.95 -0.85 -6.42
N ILE A 169 -28.34 0.26 -6.00
CA ILE A 169 -29.08 1.44 -5.52
C ILE A 169 -29.99 1.97 -6.62
N TRP A 170 -29.48 2.08 -7.86
CA TRP A 170 -30.27 2.52 -9.01
C TRP A 170 -31.51 1.64 -9.24
N LYS A 171 -31.36 0.31 -9.22
CA LYS A 171 -32.49 -0.63 -9.36
C LYS A 171 -33.51 -0.48 -8.22
N LEU A 172 -33.04 -0.29 -6.99
CA LEU A 172 -33.91 -0.09 -5.83
C LEU A 172 -34.71 1.20 -5.95
N GLN A 173 -34.08 2.31 -6.36
CA GLN A 173 -34.78 3.57 -6.57
C GLN A 173 -35.78 3.49 -7.73
N LYS A 174 -35.40 2.86 -8.85
CA LYS A 174 -36.28 2.66 -10.00
C LYS A 174 -37.51 1.81 -9.67
N GLY A 175 -37.34 0.78 -8.84
CA GLY A 175 -38.46 -0.04 -8.35
C GLY A 175 -39.45 0.74 -7.47
N ARG A 176 -39.01 1.80 -6.80
CA ARG A 176 -39.90 2.68 -6.01
C ARG A 176 -40.65 3.66 -6.90
N ILE A 177 -39.96 4.31 -7.84
CA ILE A 177 -40.60 5.22 -8.80
C ILE A 177 -41.80 4.53 -9.46
N ARG A 178 -41.62 3.29 -9.94
CA ARG A 178 -42.71 2.54 -10.58
C ARG A 178 -43.90 2.29 -9.65
N LYS A 179 -43.66 1.99 -8.37
CA LYS A 179 -44.74 1.79 -7.39
C LYS A 179 -45.48 3.08 -7.09
N ASP A 180 -44.75 4.18 -6.99
CA ASP A 180 -45.33 5.50 -6.74
C ASP A 180 -46.16 5.96 -7.96
N GLU A 181 -45.72 5.66 -9.18
CA GLU A 181 -46.47 5.89 -10.42
C GLU A 181 -47.74 5.03 -10.51
N GLU A 182 -47.65 3.72 -10.23
CA GLU A 182 -48.80 2.79 -10.22
C GLU A 182 -49.89 3.24 -9.22
N LEU A 183 -49.48 3.71 -8.03
CA LEU A 183 -50.39 4.24 -7.01
C LEU A 183 -51.01 5.60 -7.38
N ALA A 184 -50.32 6.42 -8.18
CA ALA A 184 -50.86 7.70 -8.63
C ALA A 184 -51.87 7.55 -9.79
N THR A 185 -51.80 6.44 -10.53
CA THR A 185 -52.73 6.11 -11.62
C THR A 185 -53.95 5.29 -11.21
N ALA A 186 -53.96 4.74 -9.98
CA ALA A 186 -55.06 3.95 -9.42
C ALA A 186 -56.02 4.82 -8.59
#